data_AF-A0A968ZN68-F1
#
_entry.id   AF-A0A968ZN68-F1
#
_cell.length_a   1.000
_cell.length_b   1.000
_cell.length_c   1.000
_cell.angle_alpha   90.00
_cell.angle_beta   90.00
_cell.angle_gamma   90.00
#
_symmetry.space_group_name_H-M   'P 1'
#
loop_
_entity.id
_entity.type
_entity.pdbx_description
1 polymer ?
#
loop_
_entity_poly.entity_id
_entity_poly.type
_entity_poly.pdbx_seq_one_letter_code
_entity_poly.pdbx_strand_id
1 'polypeptide(L)' 'MAEEHLAVLEQAAAAGHIKLKFLDETGCCRWSPVSYTYSLIGEQIRFEQTTRRGQRVSLLGVWDPQEHFDYA' A
#
# COMPACT_ATOMS: atom_id res chain seq x y z
N MET A 1 22.10 -8.68 -9.14
CA MET A 1 21.21 -8.28 -10.24
C MET A 1 20.28 -7.13 -9.83
N ALA A 2 19.12 -7.33 -9.21
CA ALA A 2 18.19 -6.21 -8.91
C ALA A 2 18.73 -5.17 -7.90
N GLU A 3 19.41 -5.63 -6.84
CA GLU A 3 20.00 -4.76 -5.81
C GLU A 3 21.15 -3.89 -6.33
N GLU A 4 21.97 -4.40 -7.26
CA GLU A 4 23.07 -3.63 -7.88
C GLU A 4 22.55 -2.49 -8.75
N HIS A 5 21.42 -2.69 -9.43
CA HIS A 5 20.80 -1.67 -10.26
C HIS A 5 20.16 -0.57 -9.40
N LEU A 6 19.61 -0.92 -8.23
CA LEU A 6 19.04 0.06 -7.30
C LEU A 6 20.11 1.04 -6.81
N ALA A 7 21.29 0.55 -6.41
CA ALA A 7 22.37 1.41 -5.93
C ALA A 7 22.83 2.46 -6.98
N VAL A 8 22.90 2.06 -8.25
CA VAL A 8 23.23 2.96 -9.37
C VAL A 8 22.15 4.02 -9.57
N LEU A 9 20.87 3.63 -9.47
CA LEU A 9 19.75 4.55 -9.59
C LEU A 9 19.70 5.55 -8.41
N GLU A 10 19.98 5.10 -7.18
CA GLU A 10 20.05 5.95 -6.00
C GLU A 10 21.17 7.00 -6.12
N GLN A 11 22.35 6.61 -6.61
CA GLN A 11 23.45 7.54 -6.87
C GLN A 11 23.09 8.57 -7.95
N ALA A 12 22.45 8.14 -9.04
CA ALA A 12 22.01 9.04 -10.11
C ALA A 12 20.94 10.03 -9.64
N ALA A 13 20.05 9.61 -8.73
CA ALA A 13 19.07 10.50 -8.11
C ALA A 13 19.72 11.48 -7.13
N ALA A 14 20.68 11.04 -6.32
CA ALA A 14 21.45 11.92 -5.43
C ALA A 14 22.26 12.97 -6.20
N ALA A 15 22.76 12.62 -7.39
CA ALA A 15 23.42 13.55 -8.31
C ALA A 15 22.44 14.49 -9.06
N GLY A 16 21.12 14.30 -8.90
CA GLY A 16 20.08 15.12 -9.53
C GLY A 16 19.85 14.82 -11.01
N HIS A 17 20.41 13.74 -11.55
CA HIS A 17 20.24 13.36 -12.95
C HIS A 17 18.87 12.74 -13.24
N ILE A 18 18.27 12.08 -12.25
CA ILE A 18 16.97 11.42 -12.35
C ILE A 18 16.14 11.64 -11.09
N LYS A 19 14.81 11.50 -11.21
CA LYS A 19 13.90 11.46 -10.06
C LYS A 19 13.46 10.01 -9.83
N LEU A 20 13.84 9.43 -8.70
CA LEU A 20 13.50 8.06 -8.32
C LEU A 20 12.07 8.03 -7.78
N LYS A 21 11.23 7.16 -8.34
CA LYS A 21 9.86 6.91 -7.87
C LYS A 21 9.72 5.43 -7.55
N PHE A 22 9.27 5.13 -6.34
CA PHE A 22 9.01 3.76 -5.91
C PHE A 22 7.56 3.42 -6.24
N LEU A 23 7.38 2.35 -7.00
CA LEU A 23 6.07 1.83 -7.36
C LEU A 23 5.86 0.53 -6.58
N ASP A 24 4.73 0.44 -5.89
CA ASP A 24 4.30 -0.81 -5.26
C ASP A 24 2.92 -1.20 -5.77
N GLU A 25 2.77 -2.48 -6.12
CA GLU A 25 1.52 -3.08 -6.55
C GLU A 25 0.96 -3.93 -5.43
N THR A 26 -0.12 -3.45 -4.79
CA THR A 26 -0.82 -4.20 -3.76
C THR A 26 -2.21 -4.59 -4.22
N GLY A 27 -2.45 -5.90 -4.27
CA GLY A 27 -3.78 -6.46 -4.51
C GLY A 27 -4.55 -6.59 -3.20
N CYS A 28 -5.49 -5.69 -2.94
CA CYS A 28 -6.40 -5.82 -1.80
C CYS A 28 -7.68 -6.53 -2.25
N CYS A 29 -8.17 -7.48 -1.46
CA CYS A 29 -9.42 -8.18 -1.75
C CYS A 29 -10.41 -7.83 -0.64
N ARG A 30 -11.64 -7.44 -1.00
CA ARG A 30 -12.68 -7.19 0.00
C ARG A 30 -13.17 -8.51 0.61
N TRP A 31 -12.56 -8.96 1.69
CA TRP A 31 -12.87 -10.24 2.34
C TRP A 31 -14.11 -10.21 3.23
N SER A 32 -14.50 -9.03 3.72
CA SER A 32 -15.72 -8.82 4.49
C SER A 32 -16.62 -7.78 3.80
N PRO A 33 -17.95 -7.90 3.93
CA PRO A 33 -18.84 -6.80 3.55
C PRO A 33 -18.53 -5.55 4.39
N VAL A 34 -18.80 -4.37 3.83
CA VAL A 34 -18.75 -3.12 4.60
C VAL A 34 -19.90 -3.16 5.61
N SER A 35 -19.59 -3.36 6.88
CA SER A 35 -20.58 -3.45 7.95
C SER A 35 -20.08 -2.82 9.24
N TYR A 36 -20.99 -2.19 9.98
CA TYR A 36 -20.75 -1.80 11.36
C TYR A 36 -21.06 -3.00 12.26
N THR A 37 -20.15 -3.31 13.17
CA THR A 37 -20.35 -4.36 14.17
C THR A 37 -20.25 -3.73 15.55
N TYR A 38 -21.20 -4.07 16.42
CA TYR A 38 -21.15 -3.72 17.84
C TYR A 38 -20.56 -4.89 18.61
N SER A 39 -19.63 -4.60 19.53
CA SER A 39 -19.15 -5.54 20.53
C SER A 39 -19.37 -4.97 21.92
N LEU A 40 -19.49 -5.86 22.90
CA LEU A 40 -19.58 -5.45 24.30
C LEU A 40 -18.24 -4.86 24.76
N ILE A 41 -18.32 -3.92 25.69
CA ILE A 41 -17.13 -3.31 26.31
C ILE A 41 -16.38 -4.41 27.08
N GLY A 42 -15.10 -4.61 26.74
CA GLY A 42 -14.25 -5.66 27.31
C GLY A 42 -14.15 -6.94 26.47
N GLU A 43 -14.92 -7.06 25.39
CA GLU A 43 -14.79 -8.16 24.45
C GLU A 43 -13.93 -7.78 23.24
N GLN A 44 -13.03 -8.69 22.84
CA GLN A 44 -12.26 -8.54 21.62
C GLN A 44 -13.16 -8.79 20.41
N ILE A 45 -13.23 -7.81 19.51
CA ILE A 45 -13.90 -7.97 18.22
C ILE A 45 -13.19 -9.09 17.44
N ARG A 46 -13.94 -10.15 17.13
CA ARG A 46 -13.46 -11.26 16.30
C ARG A 46 -13.85 -11.00 14.84
N PHE A 47 -12.84 -10.93 13.98
CA PHE A 47 -13.03 -10.92 12.54
C PHE A 47 -12.72 -12.32 12.01
N GLU A 48 -13.75 -13.14 11.86
CA GLU A 48 -13.60 -14.46 11.26
C GLU A 48 -13.23 -14.34 9.79
N GLN A 49 -12.15 -15.02 9.39
CA GLN A 49 -11.77 -15.10 7.99
C GLN A 49 -12.81 -15.91 7.23
N THR A 50 -13.59 -15.24 6.39
CA THR A 50 -14.59 -15.93 5.57
C THR A 50 -13.94 -16.61 4.37
N THR A 51 -14.55 -17.68 3.86
CA THR A 51 -14.13 -18.35 2.62
C THR A 51 -14.36 -17.50 1.36
N ARG A 52 -15.00 -16.32 1.50
CA ARG A 52 -15.34 -15.43 0.40
C ARG A 52 -14.15 -14.55 0.03
N ARG A 53 -13.67 -14.68 -1.20
CA ARG A 53 -12.81 -13.66 -1.84
C ARG A 53 -13.73 -12.67 -2.57
N GLY A 54 -13.96 -11.50 -1.99
CA GLY A 54 -14.72 -10.44 -2.67
C GLY A 54 -13.93 -9.77 -3.79
N GLN A 55 -14.44 -8.65 -4.29
CA GLN A 55 -13.81 -7.89 -5.38
C GLN A 55 -12.38 -7.51 -5.04
N ARG A 56 -11.47 -7.70 -6.00
CA ARG A 56 -10.07 -7.31 -5.91
C ARG A 56 -9.92 -5.88 -6.39
N VAL A 57 -9.33 -5.05 -5.55
CA VAL A 57 -8.86 -3.71 -5.90
C VAL A 57 -7.35 -3.81 -6.09
N SER A 58 -6.86 -3.39 -7.25
CA SER A 58 -5.42 -3.21 -7.46
C SER A 58 -5.09 -1.77 -7.10
N LEU A 59 -4.30 -1.59 -6.05
CA LEU A 59 -3.77 -0.29 -5.66
C LEU A 59 -2.40 -0.16 -6.29
N LEU A 60 -2.18 0.95 -6.98
CA LEU A 60 -0.87 1.34 -7.48
C LEU A 60 -0.48 2.61 -6.73
N GLY A 61 0.51 2.47 -5.87
CA GLY A 61 1.07 3.57 -5.09
C GLY A 61 2.32 4.09 -5.74
N VAL A 62 2.43 5.41 -5.84
CA VAL A 62 3.69 6.09 -6.17
C VAL A 62 4.15 6.80 -4.90
N TRP A 63 5.34 6.46 -4.43
CA TRP A 63 5.94 7.11 -3.26
C TRP A 63 7.10 8.02 -3.67
N ASP A 64 7.05 9.26 -3.16
CA ASP A 64 8.10 10.27 -3.26
C ASP A 64 8.22 10.98 -1.90
N PRO A 65 9.39 10.95 -1.22
CA PRO A 65 9.57 11.60 0.07
C PRO A 65 9.36 13.12 0.06
N GLN A 66 9.46 13.77 -1.11
CA GLN A 66 9.42 15.22 -1.25
C GLN A 66 8.06 15.76 -1.71
N GLU A 67 7.15 14.89 -2.16
CA GLU A 67 5.82 15.29 -2.63
C GLU A 67 4.74 14.79 -1.67
N HIS A 68 3.81 15.68 -1.32
CA HIS A 68 2.64 15.39 -0.50
C HIS A 68 1.38 15.69 -1.32
N PHE A 69 0.38 14.83 -1.17
CA PHE A 69 -0.91 14.98 -1.83
C PHE A 69 -1.90 15.54 -0.82
N ASP A 70 -2.03 16.87 -0.78
CA ASP A 70 -3.04 17.53 0.05
C ASP A 70 -4.39 17.51 -0.68
N TYR A 71 -5.41 16.96 -0.03
CA TYR A 71 -6.79 17.03 -0.52
C TYR A 71 -7.38 18.39 -0.13
N ALA A 72 -7.96 19.10 -1.11
CA ALA A 72 -8.63 20.38 -0.93
C ALA A 72 -9.99 20.27 -0.21
#